data_AF-A0A538CFM4-F1
#
_entry.id   AF-A0A538CFM4-F1
#
_cell.length_a   1.000
_cell.length_b   1.000
_cell.length_c   1.000
_cell.angle_alpha   90.00
_cell.angle_beta   90.00
_cell.angle_gamma   90.00
#
_symmetry.space_group_name_H-M   'P 1'
#
loop_
_entity.id
_entity.type
_entity.pdbx_description
1 polymer ?
#
loop_
_entity_poly.entity_id
_entity_poly.type
_entity_poly.pdbx_seq_one_letter_code
_entity_poly.pdbx_strand_id
1 'polypeptide(L)' 'MTTHASGSPGDQAQNAYGVELHEGELGWEVRILDPDRAIAWSRSCTDETEARTLASTIRQHIYWLSPTKFRNYYRLAG' A
#
# COMPACT_ATOMS: atom_id res chain seq x y z
N MET A 1 5.70 39.68 -8.03
CA MET A 1 6.13 38.53 -8.83
C MET A 1 7.20 37.82 -8.03
N THR A 2 6.88 36.68 -7.42
CA THR A 2 7.82 35.94 -6.59
C THR A 2 7.69 34.47 -6.98
N THR A 3 8.51 34.05 -7.94
CA THR A 3 8.66 32.66 -8.38
C THR A 3 9.56 31.97 -7.37
N HIS A 4 9.06 30.94 -6.67
CA HIS A 4 9.92 30.07 -5.86
C HIS A 4 9.68 28.59 -6.20
N ALA A 5 10.80 27.95 -6.50
CA ALA A 5 11.10 26.53 -6.45
C ALA A 5 10.37 25.60 -7.43
N SER A 6 11.01 25.44 -8.58
CA SER A 6 10.98 24.26 -9.42
C SER A 6 11.15 22.97 -8.59
N GLY A 7 10.07 22.25 -8.37
CA GLY A 7 10.13 20.81 -8.21
C GLY A 7 10.16 20.21 -9.60
N SER A 8 11.29 19.66 -10.02
CA SER A 8 11.32 18.78 -11.19
C SER A 8 10.24 17.72 -10.99
N PRO A 9 9.37 17.40 -11.97
CA PRO A 9 8.52 16.22 -11.93
C PRO A 9 9.43 15.00 -12.11
N GLY A 10 10.27 14.75 -11.12
CA GLY A 10 11.12 13.59 -11.05
C GLY A 10 10.21 12.41 -10.80
N ASP A 11 9.88 11.70 -11.87
CA ASP A 11 9.66 10.26 -11.90
C ASP A 11 9.08 9.71 -10.58
N GLN A 12 7.89 10.20 -10.20
CA GLN A 12 7.09 9.52 -9.20
C GLN A 12 6.51 8.31 -9.92
N ALA A 13 7.33 7.29 -10.15
CA ALA A 13 6.85 5.97 -10.53
C ALA A 13 5.76 5.61 -9.52
N GLN A 14 4.51 5.71 -9.97
CA GLN A 14 3.36 5.55 -9.11
C GLN A 14 3.48 4.17 -8.47
N ASN A 15 3.31 4.13 -7.16
CA ASN A 15 3.42 2.89 -6.42
C ASN A 15 2.35 1.90 -6.96
N ALA A 16 2.83 0.86 -7.64
CA ALA A 16 1.99 -0.11 -8.35
C ALA A 16 1.47 -1.24 -7.45
N TYR A 17 1.79 -1.22 -6.16
CA TYR A 17 1.23 -2.17 -5.21
C TYR A 17 -0.29 -1.97 -5.08
N GLY A 18 -1.02 -3.08 -4.89
CA GLY A 18 -2.46 -3.10 -4.64
C GLY A 18 -2.79 -3.40 -3.19
N VAL A 19 -4.04 -3.13 -2.79
CA VAL A 19 -4.57 -3.54 -1.48
C VAL A 19 -5.96 -4.12 -1.64
N GLU A 20 -6.12 -5.36 -1.22
CA GLU A 20 -7.39 -6.08 -1.25
C GLU A 20 -7.83 -6.50 0.15
N LEU A 21 -9.16 -6.58 0.30
CA LEU A 21 -9.81 -7.19 1.46
C LEU A 21 -10.35 -8.54 1.03
N HIS A 22 -10.09 -9.55 1.83
CA HIS A 22 -10.62 -10.88 1.63
C HIS A 22 -11.38 -11.31 2.87
N GLU A 23 -12.63 -11.72 2.69
CA GLU A 23 -13.42 -12.38 3.73
C GLU A 23 -13.13 -13.89 3.66
N GLY A 24 -12.71 -14.47 4.77
CA GLY A 24 -12.44 -15.89 4.92
C GLY A 24 -13.20 -16.50 6.10
N GLU A 25 -13.09 -17.82 6.27
CA GLU A 25 -13.85 -18.55 7.32
C GLU A 25 -13.53 -18.09 8.75
N LEU A 26 -12.35 -17.50 8.97
CA LEU A 26 -11.86 -17.06 10.28
C LEU A 26 -11.94 -15.55 10.51
N GLY A 27 -12.60 -14.81 9.60
CA GLY A 27 -12.71 -13.35 9.67
C GLY A 27 -12.17 -12.68 8.41
N TRP A 28 -11.51 -11.54 8.59
CA TRP A 28 -11.08 -10.71 7.47
C TRP A 28 -9.56 -10.78 7.28
N GLU A 29 -9.10 -10.65 6.05
CA GLU A 29 -7.68 -10.57 5.73
C GLU A 29 -7.42 -9.36 4.83
N VAL A 30 -6.38 -8.60 5.16
CA VAL A 30 -5.87 -7.53 4.30
C VAL A 30 -4.64 -8.04 3.56
N ARG A 31 -4.63 -7.89 2.24
CA ARG A 31 -3.54 -8.34 1.36
C ARG A 31 -2.92 -7.16 0.63
N ILE A 32 -1.60 -7.09 0.64
CA ILE A 32 -0.83 -6.24 -0.28
C ILE A 32 -0.48 -7.08 -1.49
N LEU A 33 -0.85 -6.58 -2.67
CA LEU A 33 -0.52 -7.22 -3.94
C LEU A 33 0.67 -6.53 -4.58
N ASP A 34 1.61 -7.30 -5.11
CA ASP A 34 2.66 -6.78 -5.97
C ASP A 34 2.12 -6.35 -7.36
N PRO A 35 2.96 -5.76 -8.23
CA PRO A 35 2.54 -5.35 -9.57
C PRO A 35 2.02 -6.50 -10.45
N ASP A 36 2.45 -7.73 -10.19
CA ASP A 36 2.01 -8.96 -10.87
C ASP A 36 0.73 -9.55 -10.25
N ARG A 37 0.13 -8.86 -9.28
CA ARG A 37 -1.07 -9.26 -8.52
C ARG A 37 -0.87 -10.48 -7.63
N ALA A 38 0.37 -10.86 -7.33
CA ALA A 38 0.68 -11.86 -6.32
C ALA A 38 0.63 -11.25 -4.91
N ILE A 39 0.31 -12.10 -3.92
CA ILE A 39 0.23 -11.67 -2.51
C ILE A 39 1.66 -11.50 -1.98
N ALA A 40 2.07 -10.25 -1.79
CA ALA A 40 3.39 -9.92 -1.23
C ALA A 40 3.39 -9.88 0.31
N TRP A 41 2.21 -9.64 0.90
CA TRP A 41 2.02 -9.60 2.34
C TRP A 41 0.54 -9.75 2.68
N SER A 42 0.24 -10.38 3.81
CA SER A 42 -1.12 -10.41 4.35
C SER A 42 -1.13 -10.32 5.87
N ARG A 43 -2.29 -9.89 6.41
CA ARG A 43 -2.57 -9.90 7.84
C ARG A 43 -4.04 -10.19 8.08
N SER A 44 -4.30 -11.14 8.98
CA SER A 44 -5.64 -11.42 9.51
C SER A 44 -6.11 -10.31 10.45
N CYS A 45 -7.39 -10.00 10.38
CA CYS A 45 -8.12 -9.01 11.14
C CYS A 45 -9.34 -9.68 11.78
N THR A 46 -9.73 -9.18 12.95
CA THR A 46 -10.82 -9.74 13.76
C THR A 46 -12.18 -9.47 13.12
N ASP A 47 -12.32 -8.30 12.50
CA ASP A 47 -13.56 -7.85 11.88
C ASP A 47 -13.31 -6.94 10.67
N GLU A 48 -14.39 -6.65 9.95
CA GLU A 48 -14.36 -5.83 8.73
C GLU A 48 -13.89 -4.40 9.00
N THR A 49 -14.22 -3.83 10.17
CA THR A 49 -13.86 -2.45 10.51
C THR A 49 -12.34 -2.34 10.70
N GLU A 50 -11.73 -3.29 11.41
CA GLU A 50 -10.27 -3.39 11.53
C GLU A 50 -9.62 -3.53 10.15
N ALA A 51 -10.14 -4.43 9.31
CA ALA A 51 -9.60 -4.70 7.98
C ALA A 51 -9.67 -3.46 7.06
N ARG A 52 -10.84 -2.79 7.01
CA ARG A 52 -11.03 -1.56 6.24
C ARG A 52 -10.13 -0.42 6.73
N THR A 53 -9.96 -0.30 8.04
CA THR A 53 -9.11 0.72 8.66
C THR A 53 -7.65 0.52 8.25
N LEU A 54 -7.15 -0.71 8.41
CA LEU A 54 -5.79 -1.07 7.99
C LEU A 54 -5.58 -0.87 6.48
N ALA A 55 -6.52 -1.33 5.66
CA ALA A 55 -6.42 -1.17 4.21
C ALA A 55 -6.39 0.32 3.79
N SER A 56 -7.13 1.19 4.48
CA SER A 56 -7.07 2.64 4.27
C SER A 56 -5.69 3.22 4.58
N THR A 57 -5.09 2.80 5.70
CA THR A 57 -3.71 3.21 6.05
C THR A 57 -2.70 2.74 5.01
N ILE A 58 -2.80 1.49 4.54
CA ILE A 58 -1.90 0.96 3.51
C ILE A 58 -2.04 1.75 2.20
N ARG A 59 -3.28 2.07 1.78
CA ARG A 59 -3.53 2.90 0.58
C ARG A 59 -2.92 4.29 0.69
N GLN A 60 -2.97 4.92 1.87
CA GLN A 60 -2.28 6.19 2.11
C GLN A 60 -0.76 6.04 1.97
N HIS A 61 -0.19 4.94 2.49
CA HIS A 61 1.23 4.65 2.32
C HIS A 61 1.60 4.41 0.84
N ILE A 62 0.76 3.75 0.04
CA ILE A 62 0.97 3.62 -1.41
C ILE A 62 1.03 5.00 -2.06
N TYR A 63 0.12 5.90 -1.69
CA TYR A 63 0.07 7.25 -2.25
C TYR A 63 1.26 8.12 -1.83
N TRP A 64 1.75 8.02 -0.58
CA TRP A 64 2.82 8.88 -0.06
C TRP A 64 4.24 8.34 -0.23
N LEU A 65 4.42 7.02 -0.30
CA LEU A 65 5.74 6.39 -0.32
C LEU A 65 6.13 5.99 -1.74
N SER A 66 7.39 6.26 -2.08
CA SER A 66 7.99 5.65 -3.27
C SER A 66 7.99 4.12 -3.16
N PRO A 67 8.01 3.37 -4.28
CA PRO A 67 7.98 1.90 -4.27
C PRO A 67 9.02 1.28 -3.33
N THR A 68 10.27 1.78 -3.37
CA THR A 68 11.35 1.31 -2.50
C THR A 68 11.06 1.54 -1.01
N LYS A 69 10.54 2.72 -0.65
CA LYS A 69 10.19 3.02 0.76
C LYS A 69 9.04 2.15 1.23
N PHE A 70 8.03 1.95 0.39
CA PHE A 70 6.88 1.10 0.70
C PHE A 70 7.30 -0.36 0.94
N ARG A 71 8.09 -0.93 0.02
CA ARG A 71 8.65 -2.29 0.17
C ARG A 71 9.43 -2.45 1.47
N ASN A 72 10.30 -1.50 1.81
CA ASN A 72 11.10 -1.56 3.02
C ASN A 72 10.24 -1.43 4.29
N TYR A 73 9.22 -0.58 4.28
CA TYR A 73 8.33 -0.37 5.42
C TYR A 73 7.56 -1.65 5.79
N TYR A 74 6.97 -2.32 4.79
CA TYR A 74 6.22 -3.57 4.98
C TYR A 74 7.08 -4.84 4.92
N ARG A 75 8.39 -4.70 4.67
CA ARG A 75 9.33 -5.82 4.50
C ARG A 75 8.86 -6.83 3.43
N LEU A 76 8.35 -6.32 2.31
CA LEU A 76 7.83 -7.16 1.22
C LEU A 76 8.97 -7.88 0.51
N ALA A 77 8.72 -9.12 0.07
CA ALA A 77 9.62 -9.83 -0.82
C ALA A 77 9.77 -9.07 -2.16
N GLY A 78 10.96 -9.18 -2.75
CA GLY A 78 11.34 -8.51 -4.00
C GLY A 78 11.13 -9.39 -5.20
#